data_AF-A0A6V7KEC4-F1
#
_entry.id   AF-A0A6V7KEC4-F1
#
_cell.length_a   1.000
_cell.length_b   1.000
_cell.length_c   1.000
_cell.angle_alpha   90.00
_cell.angle_beta   90.00
_cell.angle_gamma   90.00
#
_symmetry.space_group_name_H-M   'P 1'
#
loop_
_entity.id
_entity.type
_entity.pdbx_description
1 polymer ?
#
loop_
_entity_poly.entity_id
_entity_poly.type
_entity_poly.pdbx_seq_one_letter_code
_entity_poly.pdbx_strand_id
1 'polypeptide(L)'
;YIRKFPEEYGYRRMDIDWTPLFKLKVSVVETLSPGYPFGNLHWEGLEKEHTSDIVLPGLPTMEDIGVYPCEMESRMAWEIRPFKQESHYDEMVGEFPEPPPPTPISVANA
;
A
#
# COMPACT_ATOMS: atom_id res chain seq x y z
N TYR A 1 2.06 -22.05 -9.11
CA TYR A 1 1.74 -21.50 -10.45
C TYR A 1 0.94 -20.19 -10.40
N ILE A 2 0.19 -19.89 -9.32
CA ILE A 2 -0.65 -18.67 -9.24
C ILE A 2 -0.08 -17.62 -8.28
N ARG A 3 0.47 -18.02 -7.12
CA ARG A 3 1.30 -17.13 -6.27
C ARG A 3 2.75 -17.20 -6.72
N LYS A 4 3.34 -16.06 -7.08
CA LYS A 4 4.76 -15.91 -7.41
C LYS A 4 5.51 -15.38 -6.19
N PHE A 5 6.70 -15.91 -5.93
CA PHE A 5 7.54 -15.34 -4.88
C PHE A 5 8.09 -13.98 -5.34
N PRO A 6 8.32 -13.03 -4.42
CA PRO A 6 8.89 -11.71 -4.74
C PRO A 6 10.18 -11.79 -5.57
N GLU A 7 10.99 -12.79 -5.28
CA GLU A 7 12.26 -13.07 -5.95
C GLU A 7 12.07 -13.46 -7.43
N GLU A 8 10.99 -14.18 -7.74
CA GLU A 8 10.72 -14.70 -9.09
C GLU A 8 10.30 -13.60 -10.07
N TYR A 9 9.61 -12.55 -9.60
CA TYR A 9 9.24 -11.41 -10.45
C TYR A 9 10.22 -10.22 -10.33
N GLY A 10 11.32 -10.40 -9.59
CA GLY A 10 12.41 -9.41 -9.53
C GLY A 10 12.14 -8.23 -8.61
N TYR A 11 11.31 -8.38 -7.58
CA TYR A 11 11.09 -7.33 -6.57
C TYR A 11 12.40 -6.97 -5.88
N ARG A 12 12.70 -5.67 -5.84
CA ARG A 12 13.87 -5.12 -5.13
C ARG A 12 13.44 -3.87 -4.37
N ARG A 13 13.90 -3.76 -3.12
CA ARG A 13 13.83 -2.52 -2.35
C ARG A 13 15.10 -1.74 -2.64
N MET A 14 14.94 -0.54 -3.18
CA MET A 14 16.06 0.34 -3.52
C MET A 14 15.84 1.66 -2.78
N ASP A 15 16.95 2.22 -2.30
CA ASP A 15 16.93 3.56 -1.75
C ASP A 15 16.79 4.57 -2.89
N ILE A 16 15.79 5.46 -2.77
CA ILE A 16 15.44 6.42 -3.79
C ILE A 16 16.60 7.38 -4.09
N ASP A 17 17.45 7.67 -3.09
CA ASP A 17 18.57 8.60 -3.24
C ASP A 17 19.64 8.14 -4.22
N TRP A 18 19.78 6.82 -4.36
CA TRP A 18 20.72 6.19 -5.28
C TRP A 18 20.11 5.90 -6.65
N THR A 19 18.89 6.38 -6.92
CA THR A 19 18.15 6.09 -8.17
C THR A 19 17.82 7.36 -8.98
N PRO A 20 18.82 8.03 -9.59
CA PRO A 20 18.60 9.27 -10.34
C PRO A 20 17.68 9.07 -11.56
N LEU A 21 17.71 7.88 -12.18
CA LEU A 21 16.82 7.55 -13.30
C LEU A 21 15.35 7.46 -12.88
N PHE A 22 15.08 7.02 -11.64
CA PHE A 22 13.72 7.01 -11.11
C PHE A 22 13.24 8.43 -10.87
N LYS A 23 14.05 9.27 -10.21
CA LYS A 23 13.75 10.70 -10.00
C LYS A 23 13.46 11.42 -11.33
N LEU A 24 14.25 11.14 -12.38
CA LEU A 24 14.01 11.68 -13.73
C LEU A 24 12.66 11.21 -14.30
N LYS A 25 12.32 9.92 -14.16
CA LYS A 25 11.04 9.38 -14.60
C LYS A 25 9.86 10.08 -13.90
N VAL A 26 9.94 10.29 -12.59
CA VAL A 26 8.90 10.99 -11.80
C VAL A 26 8.68 12.39 -12.37
N SER A 27 9.74 13.18 -12.53
CA SER A 27 9.64 14.55 -13.07
C SER A 27 9.07 14.60 -14.50
N VAL A 28 9.45 13.64 -15.37
CA VAL A 28 8.91 13.55 -16.73
C VAL A 28 7.42 13.19 -16.71
N VAL A 29 7.02 12.18 -15.92
CA VAL A 29 5.62 11.76 -15.82
C VAL A 29 4.76 12.89 -15.27
N GLU A 30 5.20 13.57 -14.20
CA GLU A 30 4.49 14.70 -13.63
C GLU A 30 4.30 15.85 -14.62
N THR A 31 5.32 16.14 -15.45
CA THR A 31 5.24 17.18 -16.47
C THR A 31 4.26 16.82 -17.60
N LEU A 32 4.20 15.54 -18.00
CA LEU A 32 3.30 15.09 -19.08
C LEU A 32 1.86 14.90 -18.59
N SER A 33 1.68 14.28 -17.43
CA SER A 33 0.37 13.99 -16.84
C SER A 33 0.52 13.67 -15.36
N PRO A 34 0.08 14.56 -14.45
CA PRO A 34 0.14 14.32 -13.01
C PRO A 34 -1.06 13.54 -12.44
N GLY A 35 -1.99 13.06 -13.30
CA GLY A 35 -3.21 12.39 -12.82
C GLY A 35 -3.71 11.26 -13.72
N TYR A 36 -4.77 10.59 -13.26
CA TYR A 36 -5.46 9.54 -14.01
C TYR A 36 -5.83 10.04 -15.43
N PRO A 37 -5.64 9.26 -16.52
CA PRO A 37 -5.46 7.80 -16.57
C PRO A 37 -4.04 7.25 -16.65
N PHE A 38 -3.01 8.10 -16.84
CA PHE A 38 -1.62 7.64 -17.04
C PHE A 38 -0.64 8.13 -15.96
N GLY A 39 -1.07 9.10 -15.15
CA GLY A 39 -0.21 9.96 -14.33
C GLY A 39 -0.28 9.74 -12.82
N ASN A 40 -0.33 8.49 -12.34
CA ASN A 40 -0.38 8.25 -10.89
C ASN A 40 1.00 8.38 -10.18
N LEU A 41 2.04 8.85 -10.87
CA LEU A 41 3.41 9.01 -10.32
C LEU A 41 3.84 10.47 -10.41
N HIS A 42 3.99 11.11 -9.25
CA HIS A 42 4.29 12.52 -9.09
C HIS A 42 4.99 12.74 -7.73
N TRP A 43 5.69 13.87 -7.57
CA TRP A 43 6.47 14.15 -6.36
C TRP A 43 5.61 14.23 -5.10
N GLU A 44 4.43 14.86 -5.17
CA GLU A 44 3.52 14.97 -4.01
C GLU A 44 3.05 13.58 -3.51
N GLY A 45 2.68 12.68 -4.42
CA GLY A 45 2.27 11.32 -4.06
C GLY A 45 3.40 10.53 -3.39
N LEU A 46 4.65 10.71 -3.85
CA LEU A 46 5.80 10.07 -3.21
C LEU A 46 6.05 10.61 -1.79
N GLU A 47 6.00 11.93 -1.61
CA GLU A 47 6.17 12.55 -0.29
C GLU A 47 5.05 12.14 0.67
N LYS A 48 3.81 12.09 0.19
CA LYS A 48 2.66 11.67 0.98
C LYS A 48 2.80 10.23 1.49
N GLU A 49 3.16 9.29 0.63
CA GLU A 49 3.32 7.87 1.00
C GLU A 49 4.60 7.61 1.82
N HIS A 50 5.60 8.50 1.74
CA HIS A 50 6.84 8.40 2.52
C HIS A 50 6.71 9.03 3.93
N THR A 51 5.82 10.01 4.09
CA THR A 51 5.61 10.69 5.37
C THR A 51 4.87 9.78 6.35
N SER A 52 5.39 9.67 7.57
CA SER A 52 4.77 8.85 8.63
C SER A 52 3.64 9.59 9.35
N ASP A 53 2.60 8.86 9.76
CA ASP A 53 1.49 9.40 10.54
C ASP A 53 1.92 9.83 11.95
N ILE A 54 1.35 10.93 12.44
CA ILE A 54 1.56 11.45 13.79
C ILE A 54 0.31 11.19 14.64
N VAL A 55 0.47 10.48 15.75
CA VAL A 55 -0.64 10.20 16.67
C VAL A 55 -0.83 11.39 17.61
N LEU A 56 -2.00 12.04 17.53
CA LEU A 56 -2.36 13.20 18.35
C LEU A 56 -3.48 12.83 19.34
N PRO A 57 -3.18 12.53 20.62
CA PRO A 57 -4.18 12.04 21.58
C PRO A 57 -5.17 13.12 22.07
N GLY A 58 -4.90 14.40 21.81
CA GLY A 58 -5.72 15.52 22.27
C GLY A 58 -6.90 15.86 21.36
N LEU A 59 -7.11 15.13 20.26
CA LEU A 59 -8.16 15.40 19.28
C LEU A 59 -9.35 14.46 19.48
N PRO A 60 -10.59 14.91 19.18
CA PRO A 60 -11.74 14.02 19.11
C PRO A 60 -11.51 12.87 18.14
N THR A 61 -11.92 11.68 18.54
CA THR A 61 -11.76 10.43 17.79
C THR A 61 -13.04 10.07 17.03
N MET A 62 -12.97 9.06 16.16
CA MET A 62 -14.17 8.54 15.50
C MET A 62 -15.15 7.90 16.51
N GLU A 63 -14.64 7.40 17.63
CA GLU A 63 -15.48 6.79 18.67
C GLU A 63 -16.38 7.81 19.36
N ASP A 64 -15.93 9.06 19.46
CA ASP A 64 -16.69 10.17 20.05
C ASP A 64 -17.94 10.54 19.24
N ILE A 65 -17.95 10.25 17.94
CA ILE A 65 -19.12 10.42 17.05
C ILE A 65 -19.95 9.14 16.90
N GLY A 66 -19.63 8.09 17.67
CA GLY A 66 -20.32 6.79 17.63
C GLY A 66 -19.90 5.89 16.46
N VAL A 67 -18.75 6.15 15.84
CA VAL A 67 -18.20 5.35 14.74
C VAL A 67 -17.00 4.55 15.24
N TYR A 68 -17.11 3.23 15.22
CA TYR A 68 -16.03 2.34 15.64
C TYR A 68 -15.17 1.92 14.45
N PRO A 69 -13.84 2.11 14.50
CA PRO A 69 -12.95 1.67 13.43
C PRO A 69 -12.96 0.13 13.30
N CYS A 70 -12.80 -0.35 12.08
CA CYS A 70 -12.65 -1.78 11.79
C CYS A 70 -11.20 -2.11 11.43
N GLU A 71 -10.79 -3.35 11.69
CA GLU A 71 -9.47 -3.84 11.32
C GLU A 71 -9.32 -3.88 9.79
N MET A 72 -8.15 -3.48 9.30
CA MET A 72 -7.82 -3.45 7.88
C MET A 72 -7.96 -4.86 7.27
N GLU A 73 -7.51 -5.86 8.01
CA GLU A 73 -7.49 -7.28 7.68
C GLU A 73 -8.90 -7.81 7.37
N SER A 74 -9.92 -7.29 8.05
CA SER A 74 -11.31 -7.70 7.86
C SER A 74 -11.90 -7.28 6.51
N ARG A 75 -11.32 -6.24 5.87
CA ARG A 75 -11.85 -5.64 4.64
C ARG A 75 -10.93 -5.83 3.44
N MET A 76 -9.62 -5.90 3.66
CA MET A 76 -8.60 -5.83 2.61
C MET A 76 -8.78 -6.91 1.53
N ALA A 77 -9.23 -8.11 1.89
CA ALA A 77 -9.47 -9.20 0.93
C ALA A 77 -10.44 -8.82 -0.21
N TRP A 78 -11.42 -7.95 0.07
CA TRP A 78 -12.38 -7.49 -0.92
C TRP A 78 -11.82 -6.36 -1.79
N GLU A 79 -11.09 -5.43 -1.17
CA GLU A 79 -10.50 -4.26 -1.85
C GLU A 79 -9.39 -4.65 -2.83
N ILE A 80 -8.58 -5.65 -2.51
CA ILE A 80 -7.49 -6.12 -3.37
C ILE A 80 -7.94 -7.08 -4.48
N ARG A 81 -9.18 -7.59 -4.40
CA ARG A 81 -9.70 -8.60 -5.35
C ARG A 81 -9.53 -8.20 -6.82
N PRO A 82 -9.79 -6.94 -7.25
CA PRO A 82 -9.61 -6.53 -8.64
C PRO A 82 -8.15 -6.54 -9.10
N PHE A 83 -7.20 -6.42 -8.17
CA PHE A 83 -5.76 -6.36 -8.44
C PHE A 83 -5.07 -7.73 -8.35
N LYS A 84 -5.84 -8.78 -8.04
CA LYS A 84 -5.34 -10.14 -7.97
C LYS A 84 -4.94 -10.64 -9.37
N GLN A 85 -3.74 -11.20 -9.46
CA GLN A 85 -3.30 -11.89 -10.67
C GLN A 85 -4.18 -13.14 -10.93
N GLU A 86 -4.55 -13.36 -12.19
CA GLU A 86 -5.51 -14.39 -12.60
C GLU A 86 -6.89 -14.25 -11.91
N SER A 87 -7.56 -13.10 -12.11
CA SER A 87 -8.87 -12.80 -11.52
C SER A 87 -9.99 -13.78 -11.89
N HIS A 88 -9.79 -14.60 -12.92
CA HIS A 88 -10.72 -15.65 -13.34
C HIS A 88 -10.64 -16.91 -12.47
N TYR A 89 -9.60 -17.03 -11.64
CA TYR A 89 -9.38 -18.18 -10.79
C TYR A 89 -9.89 -17.90 -9.37
N ASP A 90 -10.94 -18.65 -8.99
CA ASP A 90 -11.46 -18.68 -7.63
C ASP A 90 -10.76 -19.79 -6.83
N GLU A 91 -10.08 -19.39 -5.76
CA GLU A 91 -9.37 -20.30 -4.84
C GLU A 91 -10.37 -21.20 -4.11
N MET A 92 -10.08 -22.49 -4.03
CA MET A 92 -10.85 -23.41 -3.19
C MET A 92 -10.54 -23.17 -1.70
N VAL A 93 -11.51 -23.42 -0.82
CA VAL A 93 -11.33 -23.26 0.63
C VAL A 93 -10.19 -24.17 1.10
N GLY A 94 -9.13 -23.57 1.66
CA GLY A 94 -7.95 -24.28 2.16
C GLY A 94 -6.88 -24.62 1.11
N GLU A 95 -7.02 -24.15 -0.13
CA GLU A 95 -6.01 -24.36 -1.18
C GLU A 95 -4.69 -23.65 -0.89
N PHE A 96 -4.76 -22.48 -0.24
CA PHE A 96 -3.61 -21.72 0.20
C PHE A 96 -3.73 -21.35 1.67
N PRO A 97 -2.60 -21.26 2.41
CA PRO A 97 -2.62 -20.70 3.75
C PRO A 97 -3.01 -19.21 3.70
N GLU A 98 -3.77 -18.78 4.70
CA GLU A 98 -4.05 -17.37 4.92
C GLU A 98 -2.74 -16.63 5.22
N PRO A 99 -2.53 -15.45 4.62
CA PRO A 99 -1.35 -14.65 4.93
C PRO A 99 -1.39 -14.22 6.41
N PRO A 100 -0.26 -14.26 7.12
CA PRO A 100 -0.22 -13.73 8.47
C PRO A 100 -0.51 -12.21 8.45
N PRO A 101 -1.18 -11.67 9.47
CA PRO A 101 -1.41 -10.23 9.55
C PRO A 101 -0.07 -9.47 9.66
N PRO A 102 -0.01 -8.22 9.18
CA PRO A 102 1.17 -7.38 9.33
C PRO A 102 1.47 -7.14 10.82
N THR A 103 2.76 -7.03 11.15
CA THR A 103 3.18 -6.77 12.52
C THR A 103 2.86 -5.33 12.92
N PRO A 104 2.02 -5.09 13.94
CA PRO A 104 1.77 -3.73 14.42
C PRO A 104 3.03 -3.17 15.08
N ILE A 105 3.26 -1.87 14.92
CA ILE A 105 4.31 -1.17 15.66
C ILE A 105 3.93 -1.11 17.13
N SER A 106 4.84 -1.49 18.03
CA SER A 106 4.61 -1.30 19.47
C SER A 106 4.66 0.19 19.78
N VAL A 107 3.60 0.72 20.40
CA VAL A 107 3.54 2.09 20.90
C VAL A 107 4.50 2.21 22.10
N ALA A 108 5.80 2.33 21.83
CA ALA A 108 6.77 2.70 22.85
C ALA A 108 6.61 4.21 23.08
N ASN A 109 5.83 4.53 24.12
CA ASN A 109 5.64 5.85 24.75
C ASN A 109 5.92 7.07 23.87
N ALA A 110 4.83 7.67 23.40
CA ALA A 110 4.77 9.03 22.88
C ALA A 110 5.39 10.05 23.85
#